data_AF-A0A426Z1U6-F1
#
_entry.id   AF-A0A426Z1U6-F1
#
_cell.length_a   1.000
_cell.length_b   1.000
_cell.length_c   1.000
_cell.angle_alpha   90.00
_cell.angle_beta   90.00
_cell.angle_gamma   90.00
#
_symmetry.space_group_name_H-M   'P 1'
#
loop_
_entity.id
_entity.type
_entity.pdbx_description
1 polymer ?
#
loop_
_entity_poly.entity_id
_entity_poly.type
_entity_poly.pdbx_seq_one_letter_code
_entity_poly.pdbx_strand_id
1 'polypeptide(L)'
;MSFVESPFEFRALEVALEAICSYLDARTTELETAAYPALDELTSKVMPDFLFINILTAMISSRNLDRVRKLKSAMTRLTARVQKVNHKIQCVHQVRDELEQLLDDDDDMADLYLTRKLAGASSPVSGSGVPNWLPASPTIGSKISRASRASAATIHGNENDVEELEMLLELDNHRNQLIQ
;
A
#
# COMPACT_ATOMS: atom_id res chain seq x y z
N MET A 1 -47.18 -19.30 -67.02
CA MET A 1 -46.58 -18.22 -66.21
C MET A 1 -46.18 -17.12 -67.19
N SER A 2 -47.01 -16.09 -67.34
CA SER A 2 -46.75 -15.00 -68.27
C SER A 2 -45.67 -14.09 -67.69
N PHE A 3 -44.48 -14.08 -68.29
CA PHE A 3 -43.51 -13.02 -68.05
C PHE A 3 -44.10 -11.75 -68.67
N VAL A 4 -44.62 -10.86 -67.83
CA VAL A 4 -45.01 -9.52 -68.26
C VAL A 4 -43.69 -8.79 -68.50
N GLU A 5 -43.34 -8.58 -69.77
CA GLU A 5 -42.24 -7.71 -70.17
C GLU A 5 -42.48 -6.35 -69.51
N SER A 6 -41.55 -5.89 -68.68
CA SER A 6 -41.72 -4.60 -68.01
C SER A 6 -41.78 -3.49 -69.07
N PRO A 7 -42.68 -2.49 -68.92
CA PRO A 7 -42.73 -1.34 -69.82
C PRO A 7 -41.34 -0.71 -70.03
N PHE A 8 -41.14 -0.11 -71.20
CA PHE A 8 -39.80 0.35 -71.64
C PHE A 8 -39.15 1.32 -70.64
N GLU A 9 -39.96 2.09 -69.90
CA GLU A 9 -39.50 3.04 -68.89
C GLU A 9 -38.78 2.34 -67.73
N PHE A 10 -39.24 1.15 -67.32
CA PHE A 10 -38.61 0.37 -66.26
C PHE A 10 -37.32 -0.29 -66.74
N ARG A 11 -37.25 -0.74 -68.00
CA ARG A 11 -35.99 -1.25 -68.58
C ARG A 11 -34.96 -0.16 -68.76
N ALA A 12 -35.36 1.03 -69.22
CA ALA A 12 -34.45 2.16 -69.32
C ALA A 12 -33.92 2.58 -67.92
N LEU A 13 -34.78 2.59 -66.91
CA LEU A 13 -34.39 2.87 -65.53
C LEU A 13 -33.44 1.80 -64.97
N GLU A 14 -33.74 0.52 -65.21
CA GLU A 14 -32.89 -0.61 -64.78
C GLU A 14 -31.49 -0.50 -65.38
N VAL A 15 -31.37 -0.28 -66.68
CA VAL A 15 -30.09 -0.11 -67.38
C VAL A 15 -29.35 1.14 -66.88
N ALA A 16 -30.05 2.25 -66.64
CA ALA A 16 -29.44 3.45 -66.10
C ALA A 16 -28.90 3.26 -64.69
N LEU A 17 -29.65 2.56 -63.82
CA LEU A 17 -29.20 2.24 -62.46
C LEU A 17 -28.02 1.27 -62.47
N GLU A 18 -28.05 0.25 -63.33
CA GLU A 18 -26.93 -0.69 -63.48
C GLU A 18 -25.65 0.04 -63.94
N ALA A 19 -25.77 0.96 -64.90
CA ALA A 19 -24.65 1.79 -65.35
C ALA A 19 -24.12 2.70 -64.23
N ILE A 20 -25.00 3.31 -63.42
CA ILE A 20 -24.59 4.15 -62.28
C ILE A 20 -23.91 3.30 -61.20
N CYS A 21 -24.47 2.15 -60.84
CA CYS A 21 -23.88 1.24 -59.85
C CYS A 21 -22.50 0.76 -60.32
N SER A 22 -22.37 0.34 -61.58
CA SER A 22 -21.08 -0.06 -62.15
C SER A 22 -20.05 1.08 -62.13
N TYR A 23 -20.46 2.31 -62.43
CA TYR A 23 -19.59 3.48 -62.35
C TYR A 23 -19.13 3.76 -60.91
N LEU A 24 -20.05 3.68 -59.93
CA LEU A 24 -19.73 3.91 -58.52
C LEU A 24 -18.80 2.82 -57.96
N ASP A 25 -19.01 1.56 -58.34
CA ASP A 25 -18.10 0.46 -57.97
C ASP A 25 -16.71 0.64 -58.58
N ALA A 26 -16.63 1.02 -59.86
CA ALA A 26 -15.35 1.33 -60.50
C ALA A 26 -14.62 2.48 -59.81
N ARG A 27 -15.33 3.55 -59.44
CA ARG A 27 -14.74 4.68 -58.70
C ARG A 27 -14.34 4.32 -57.27
N THR A 28 -15.09 3.44 -56.60
CA THR A 28 -14.77 2.97 -55.26
C THR A 28 -13.51 2.13 -55.27
N THR A 29 -13.42 1.17 -56.19
CA THR A 29 -12.21 0.33 -56.35
C THR A 29 -10.97 1.15 -56.74
N GLU A 30 -11.11 2.16 -57.61
CA GLU A 30 -10.01 3.10 -57.93
C GLU A 30 -9.54 3.87 -56.67
N LEU A 31 -10.47 4.33 -55.83
CA LEU A 31 -10.13 5.01 -54.59
C LEU A 31 -9.45 4.07 -53.59
N GLU A 32 -9.98 2.87 -53.39
CA GLU A 32 -9.41 1.86 -52.48
C GLU A 32 -7.99 1.47 -52.89
N THR A 33 -7.77 1.23 -54.19
CA THR A 33 -6.45 0.89 -54.72
C THR A 33 -5.43 2.03 -54.58
N ALA A 34 -5.87 3.28 -54.46
CA ALA A 34 -5.00 4.40 -54.14
C ALA A 34 -4.83 4.62 -52.63
N ALA A 35 -5.90 4.48 -51.85
CA ALA A 35 -5.94 4.81 -50.43
C ALA A 35 -5.27 3.75 -49.56
N TYR A 36 -5.54 2.46 -49.81
CA TYR A 36 -5.00 1.38 -48.97
C TYR A 36 -3.46 1.32 -49.01
N PRO A 37 -2.78 1.41 -50.18
CA PRO A 37 -1.32 1.45 -50.21
C PRO A 37 -0.74 2.68 -49.50
N ALA A 38 -1.39 3.85 -49.59
CA ALA A 38 -0.94 5.05 -48.90
C ALA A 38 -1.06 4.92 -47.37
N LEU A 39 -2.14 4.31 -46.88
CA LEU A 39 -2.33 4.01 -45.46
C LEU A 39 -1.31 2.97 -44.96
N ASP A 40 -1.01 1.94 -45.76
CA ASP A 40 -0.01 0.93 -45.43
C ASP A 40 1.40 1.50 -45.42
N GLU A 41 1.75 2.37 -46.37
CA GLU A 41 3.06 3.06 -46.39
C GLU A 41 3.23 3.97 -45.16
N LEU A 42 2.19 4.71 -44.78
CA LEU A 42 2.20 5.53 -43.57
C LEU A 42 2.35 4.65 -42.32
N THR A 43 1.57 3.57 -42.24
CA THR A 43 1.59 2.66 -41.09
C THR A 43 2.93 1.96 -40.97
N SER A 44 3.49 1.43 -42.05
CA SER A 44 4.78 0.72 -42.07
C SER A 44 5.97 1.64 -41.76
N LYS A 45 5.88 2.94 -42.05
CA LYS A 45 6.91 3.92 -41.67
C LYS A 45 6.75 4.42 -40.23
N VAL A 46 5.53 4.65 -39.77
CA VAL A 46 5.27 5.25 -38.44
C VAL A 46 5.23 4.20 -37.31
N MET A 47 4.71 3.00 -37.56
CA MET A 47 4.66 1.93 -36.54
C MET A 47 6.02 1.54 -35.95
N PRO A 48 7.08 1.27 -36.74
CA PRO A 48 8.34 0.82 -36.16
C PRO A 48 8.98 1.89 -35.27
N ASP A 49 8.87 3.17 -35.65
CA ASP A 49 9.35 4.29 -34.84
C ASP A 49 8.56 4.39 -33.52
N PHE A 50 7.23 4.31 -33.59
CA PHE A 50 6.38 4.37 -32.40
C PHE A 50 6.59 3.16 -31.47
N LEU A 51 6.69 1.94 -32.03
CA LEU A 51 6.88 0.72 -31.24
C LEU A 51 8.25 0.70 -30.56
N PHE A 52 9.31 1.09 -31.26
CA PHE A 52 10.65 1.15 -30.69
C PHE A 52 10.74 2.19 -29.56
N ILE A 53 10.17 3.38 -29.75
CA ILE A 53 10.12 4.44 -28.74
C ILE A 53 9.37 3.96 -27.48
N ASN A 54 8.22 3.30 -27.63
CA ASN A 54 7.45 2.78 -26.49
C ASN A 54 8.22 1.70 -25.72
N ILE A 55 8.82 0.74 -26.41
CA ILE A 55 9.61 -0.32 -25.77
C ILE A 55 10.81 0.27 -25.03
N LEU A 56 11.54 1.20 -25.65
CA LEU A 56 12.69 1.86 -25.04
C LEU A 56 12.29 2.68 -23.80
N THR A 57 11.20 3.42 -23.89
CA THR A 57 10.66 4.23 -22.78
C THR A 57 10.25 3.33 -21.60
N ALA A 58 9.55 2.22 -21.87
CA ALA A 58 9.17 1.25 -20.86
C ALA A 58 10.40 0.62 -20.18
N MET A 59 11.44 0.27 -20.94
CA MET A 59 12.67 -0.32 -20.42
C MET A 59 13.42 0.63 -19.49
N ILE A 60 13.56 1.91 -19.87
CA ILE A 60 14.22 2.93 -19.06
C ILE A 60 13.44 3.17 -17.76
N SER A 61 12.11 3.30 -17.85
CA SER A 61 11.24 3.51 -16.70
C SER A 61 11.31 2.35 -15.70
N SER A 62 11.20 1.11 -16.19
CA SER A 62 11.35 -0.11 -15.37
C SER A 62 12.69 -0.15 -14.63
N ARG A 63 13.80 0.10 -15.33
CA ARG A 63 15.14 0.09 -14.72
C ARG A 63 15.30 1.17 -13.65
N ASN A 64 14.72 2.35 -13.86
CA ASN A 64 14.76 3.43 -12.87
C ASN A 64 13.97 3.06 -11.61
N LEU A 65 12.79 2.48 -11.76
CA LEU A 65 11.99 1.98 -10.62
C LEU A 65 12.75 0.92 -9.82
N ASP A 66 13.47 0.01 -10.47
CA ASP A 66 14.29 -0.98 -9.78
C ASP A 66 15.45 -0.36 -8.99
N ARG A 67 16.09 0.68 -9.52
CA ARG A 67 17.13 1.43 -8.79
C ARG A 67 16.55 2.10 -7.54
N VAL A 68 15.39 2.74 -7.66
CA VAL A 68 14.69 3.36 -6.53
C VAL A 68 14.30 2.32 -5.48
N ARG A 69 13.79 1.15 -5.89
CA ARG A 69 13.42 0.05 -4.98
C ARG A 69 14.65 -0.48 -4.22
N LYS A 70 15.77 -0.68 -4.91
CA LYS A 70 17.04 -1.09 -4.28
C LYS A 70 17.54 -0.05 -3.28
N LEU A 71 17.50 1.23 -3.64
CA LEU A 71 17.90 2.32 -2.75
C LEU A 71 17.00 2.40 -1.52
N LYS A 72 15.67 2.32 -1.68
CA LYS A 72 14.71 2.29 -0.57
C LYS A 72 15.02 1.13 0.37
N SER A 73 15.25 -0.08 -0.15
CA SER A 73 15.63 -1.25 0.66
C SER A 73 16.93 -1.03 1.44
N ALA A 74 17.95 -0.46 0.80
CA ALA A 74 19.21 -0.11 1.48
C ALA A 74 18.98 0.93 2.58
N MET A 75 18.16 1.95 2.31
CA MET A 75 17.79 2.99 3.26
C MET A 75 17.04 2.41 4.45
N THR A 76 16.02 1.56 4.25
CA THR A 76 15.29 0.90 5.35
C THR A 76 16.22 0.11 6.26
N ARG A 77 17.17 -0.64 5.69
CA ARG A 77 18.16 -1.40 6.47
C ARG A 77 19.12 -0.48 7.24
N LEU A 78 19.51 0.65 6.65
CA LEU A 78 20.30 1.67 7.34
C LEU A 78 19.51 2.30 8.49
N THR A 79 18.25 2.69 8.25
CA THR A 79 17.35 3.23 9.28
C THR A 79 17.22 2.29 10.46
N ALA A 80 17.02 0.98 10.23
CA ALA A 80 16.97 -0.02 11.30
C ALA A 80 18.27 -0.08 12.12
N ARG A 81 19.43 0.03 11.47
CA ARG A 81 20.73 0.07 12.16
C ARG A 81 20.90 1.34 12.97
N VAL A 82 20.52 2.49 12.44
CA VAL A 82 20.56 3.79 13.15
C VAL A 82 19.67 3.73 14.39
N GLN A 83 18.44 3.23 14.27
CA GLN A 83 17.53 3.05 15.41
C GLN A 83 18.12 2.14 16.49
N LYS A 84 18.75 1.02 16.10
CA LYS A 84 19.41 0.12 17.04
C LYS A 84 20.57 0.80 17.78
N VAL A 85 21.37 1.61 17.09
CA VAL A 85 22.48 2.37 17.71
C VAL A 85 21.93 3.44 18.65
N ASN A 86 20.90 4.18 18.26
CA ASN A 86 20.25 5.17 19.12
C ASN A 86 19.69 4.55 20.40
N HIS A 87 19.02 3.39 20.30
CA HIS A 87 18.53 2.67 21.48
C HIS A 87 19.68 2.21 22.39
N LYS A 88 20.79 1.71 21.81
CA LYS A 88 21.98 1.37 22.60
C LYS A 88 22.56 2.58 23.33
N ILE A 89 22.66 3.73 22.66
CA ILE A 89 23.13 4.97 23.28
C ILE A 89 22.23 5.35 24.45
N GLN A 90 20.90 5.27 24.26
CA GLN A 90 19.93 5.54 25.33
C GLN A 90 20.09 4.60 26.53
N CYS A 91 20.27 3.30 26.32
CA CYS A 91 20.54 2.35 27.42
C CYS A 91 21.83 2.68 28.17
N VAL A 92 22.90 3.07 27.45
CA VAL A 92 24.18 3.44 28.07
C VAL A 92 24.02 4.69 28.92
N HIS A 93 23.29 5.70 28.43
CA HIS A 93 23.00 6.89 29.22
C HIS A 93 22.20 6.53 30.47
N GLN A 94 21.16 5.69 30.36
CA GLN A 94 20.36 5.28 31.51
C GLN A 94 21.18 4.54 32.57
N VAL A 95 22.02 3.57 32.19
CA VAL A 95 22.89 2.87 33.16
C VAL A 95 23.86 3.83 33.84
N ARG A 96 24.39 4.80 33.09
CA ARG A 96 25.27 5.82 33.67
C ARG A 96 24.51 6.68 34.68
N ASP A 97 23.31 7.14 34.33
CA ASP A 97 22.52 8.02 35.18
C ASP A 97 22.04 7.28 36.45
N GLU A 98 21.64 6.00 36.36
CA GLU A 98 21.31 5.15 37.52
C GLU A 98 22.54 4.88 38.40
N LEU A 99 23.72 4.67 37.81
CA LEU A 99 24.96 4.49 38.55
C LEU A 99 25.39 5.79 39.25
N GLU A 100 25.27 6.93 38.60
CA GLU A 100 25.56 8.24 39.19
C GLU A 100 24.62 8.52 40.37
N GLN A 101 23.32 8.26 40.22
CA GLN A 101 22.36 8.37 41.30
C GLN A 101 22.70 7.47 42.50
N LEU A 102 23.10 6.22 42.26
CA LEU A 102 23.53 5.30 43.31
C LEU A 102 24.83 5.75 44.01
N LEU A 103 25.73 6.42 43.29
CA LEU A 103 26.99 6.92 43.85
C LEU A 103 26.80 8.21 44.66
N ASP A 104 25.76 8.99 44.38
CA ASP A 104 25.43 10.23 45.10
C ASP A 104 24.72 9.98 46.45
N ASP A 105 24.10 8.81 46.65
CA ASP A 105 23.42 8.44 47.90
C ASP A 105 24.22 7.39 48.70
N ASP A 106 24.87 7.85 49.78
CA ASP A 106 25.67 7.01 50.69
C ASP A 106 24.85 5.91 51.37
N ASP A 107 23.54 6.09 51.59
CA ASP A 107 22.67 5.09 52.21
C ASP A 107 22.35 3.96 51.22
N ASP A 108 22.02 4.28 49.96
CA ASP A 108 21.85 3.29 48.89
C ASP A 108 23.16 2.54 48.60
N MET A 109 24.30 3.23 48.69
CA MET A 109 25.62 2.59 48.60
C MET A 109 25.90 1.63 49.77
N ALA A 110 25.48 1.98 51.00
CA ALA A 110 25.65 1.12 52.17
C ALA A 110 24.84 -0.19 52.06
N ASP A 111 23.70 -0.14 51.38
CA ASP A 111 22.79 -1.28 51.21
C ASP A 111 23.36 -2.42 50.36
N LEU A 112 24.37 -2.14 49.53
CA LEU A 112 25.12 -3.11 48.75
C LEU A 112 26.12 -3.95 49.58
N TYR A 113 26.46 -3.54 50.81
CA TYR A 113 27.38 -4.28 51.70
C TYR A 113 26.69 -5.44 52.43
N LEU A 114 26.35 -6.50 51.68
CA LEU A 114 25.56 -7.64 52.15
C LEU A 114 26.23 -8.49 53.25
N THR A 115 27.56 -8.57 53.30
CA THR A 115 28.28 -9.39 54.32
C THR A 115 28.03 -8.90 55.74
N ARG A 116 27.90 -7.59 55.94
CA ARG A 116 27.54 -6.99 57.23
C ARG A 116 26.04 -7.12 57.50
N LYS A 117 25.21 -6.98 56.47
CA LYS A 117 23.74 -7.11 56.55
C LYS A 117 23.30 -8.53 56.93
N LEU A 118 23.99 -9.56 56.44
CA LEU A 118 23.73 -10.95 56.79
C LEU A 118 24.18 -11.29 58.23
N ALA A 119 25.28 -10.68 58.70
CA ALA A 119 25.77 -10.87 60.06
C ALA A 119 24.86 -10.23 61.14
N GLY A 120 24.06 -9.22 60.78
CA GLY A 120 23.01 -8.66 61.66
C GLY A 120 21.75 -9.55 61.78
N ALA A 121 21.50 -10.43 60.80
CA ALA A 121 20.37 -11.35 60.80
C ALA A 121 20.68 -12.72 61.43
N SER A 122 21.96 -13.08 61.62
CA SER A 122 22.38 -14.35 62.21
C SER A 122 22.62 -14.31 63.73
N SER A 123 22.11 -13.31 64.43
CA SER A 123 22.15 -13.28 65.89
C SER A 123 20.83 -13.83 66.46
N PRO A 124 20.82 -14.91 67.25
CA PRO A 124 19.61 -15.39 67.89
C PRO A 124 19.29 -14.49 69.08
N VAL A 125 18.60 -13.39 68.84
CA VAL A 125 17.86 -12.68 69.90
C VAL A 125 16.43 -13.17 69.87
N SER A 126 16.12 -14.04 70.83
CA SER A 126 14.76 -14.34 71.27
C SER A 126 13.98 -13.05 71.46
N GLY A 127 12.87 -12.92 70.74
CA GLY A 127 11.94 -11.80 70.86
C GLY A 127 10.69 -12.04 70.02
N SER A 128 9.74 -12.77 70.61
CA SER A 128 8.30 -12.82 70.29
C SER A 128 7.82 -11.98 69.08
N GLY A 129 7.41 -12.66 68.01
CA GLY A 129 6.64 -12.06 66.92
C GLY A 129 6.36 -13.09 65.82
N VAL A 130 5.16 -13.65 65.82
CA VAL A 130 4.67 -14.65 64.85
C VAL A 130 4.86 -14.17 63.40
N PRO A 131 5.52 -14.93 62.51
CA PRO A 131 5.50 -14.63 61.08
C PRO A 131 4.16 -15.10 60.49
N ASN A 132 3.30 -14.15 60.14
CA ASN A 132 2.01 -14.41 59.49
C ASN A 132 2.22 -14.87 58.04
N TRP A 133 2.53 -16.16 57.86
CA TRP A 133 2.65 -16.84 56.55
C TRP A 133 1.32 -17.41 56.04
N LEU A 134 0.21 -16.70 56.25
CA LEU A 134 -1.10 -17.11 55.76
C LEU A 134 -1.76 -15.97 54.98
N PRO A 135 -2.02 -16.13 53.67
CA PRO A 135 -3.19 -15.54 53.06
C PRO A 135 -4.31 -16.60 53.12
N ALA A 136 -5.17 -16.46 54.14
CA ALA A 136 -6.52 -16.98 54.06
C ALA A 136 -7.32 -16.17 53.02
N SER A 137 -8.19 -16.88 52.31
CA SER A 137 -9.07 -16.53 51.19
C SER A 137 -9.92 -15.23 51.31
N PRO A 138 -10.55 -14.76 50.21
CA PRO A 138 -10.79 -13.36 49.91
C PRO A 138 -12.03 -12.81 50.59
N THR A 139 -12.00 -11.55 51.02
CA THR A 139 -13.19 -10.82 51.47
C THR A 139 -13.28 -9.45 50.81
N ILE A 140 -14.15 -9.40 49.80
CA ILE A 140 -15.14 -8.37 49.50
C ILE A 140 -15.08 -7.11 50.40
N GLY A 141 -14.91 -5.94 49.80
CA GLY A 141 -14.97 -4.66 50.53
C GLY A 141 -14.82 -3.42 49.66
N SER A 142 -15.84 -3.15 48.85
CA SER A 142 -16.07 -1.93 48.04
C SER A 142 -15.74 -0.61 48.75
N LYS A 143 -15.31 0.42 47.98
CA LYS A 143 -16.07 1.67 47.75
C LYS A 143 -15.28 2.72 46.93
N ILE A 144 -16.05 3.45 46.09
CA ILE A 144 -15.94 4.86 45.61
C ILE A 144 -14.77 5.26 44.69
N SER A 145 -14.93 6.03 43.59
CA SER A 145 -16.06 6.83 43.09
C SER A 145 -15.89 7.20 41.60
N ARG A 146 -17.04 7.52 40.99
CA ARG A 146 -17.30 8.06 39.65
C ARG A 146 -16.56 9.36 39.32
N ALA A 147 -16.13 9.48 38.07
CA ALA A 147 -16.50 10.60 37.18
C ALA A 147 -16.48 10.12 35.73
N SER A 148 -17.56 10.39 35.00
CA SER A 148 -17.75 10.00 33.61
C SER A 148 -17.50 11.17 32.65
N ARG A 149 -17.14 10.81 31.41
CA ARG A 149 -17.35 11.54 30.13
C ARG A 149 -16.39 12.68 29.78
N ALA A 150 -15.57 12.45 28.75
CA ALA A 150 -15.79 13.03 27.42
C ALA A 150 -14.94 12.29 26.37
N SER A 151 -15.58 11.88 25.29
CA SER A 151 -14.95 11.25 24.13
C SER A 151 -14.08 12.23 23.36
N ALA A 152 -12.92 11.77 22.91
CA ALA A 152 -12.28 12.29 21.70
C ALA A 152 -11.76 11.08 20.92
N ALA A 153 -12.33 10.86 19.74
CA ALA A 153 -11.91 9.83 18.82
C ALA A 153 -10.50 10.14 18.33
N THR A 154 -9.55 9.25 18.59
CA THR A 154 -8.26 9.25 17.90
C THR A 154 -8.48 8.70 16.50
N ILE A 155 -8.56 9.62 15.54
CA ILE A 155 -8.37 9.36 14.12
C ILE A 155 -6.87 9.15 13.88
N HIS A 156 -6.58 8.19 13.00
CA HIS A 156 -5.46 8.12 12.06
C HIS A 156 -4.30 7.18 12.38
N GLY A 157 -4.20 6.13 11.56
CA GLY A 157 -2.98 5.34 11.40
C GLY A 157 -3.16 3.83 11.16
N ASN A 158 -4.33 3.35 10.70
CA ASN A 158 -4.44 1.98 10.17
C ASN A 158 -4.03 2.00 8.69
N GLU A 159 -2.74 1.89 8.46
CA GLU A 159 -2.15 1.55 7.18
C GLU A 159 -2.33 0.05 6.94
N ASN A 160 -3.49 -0.39 6.40
CA ASN A 160 -3.64 -1.62 5.61
C ASN A 160 -5.07 -2.02 5.13
N ASP A 161 -6.07 -1.14 5.02
CA ASP A 161 -7.32 -1.51 4.34
C ASP A 161 -7.23 -1.36 2.81
N VAL A 162 -6.45 -2.26 2.19
CA VAL A 162 -6.46 -2.46 0.73
C VAL A 162 -7.84 -2.92 0.25
N GLU A 163 -8.60 -3.59 1.12
CA GLU A 163 -9.91 -4.17 0.86
C GLU A 163 -11.01 -3.09 0.75
N GLU A 164 -10.92 -1.97 1.48
CA GLU A 164 -11.82 -0.82 1.32
C GLU A 164 -11.54 -0.07 0.00
N LEU A 165 -10.27 0.02 -0.42
CA LEU A 165 -9.88 0.63 -1.70
C LEU A 165 -10.26 -0.24 -2.91
N GLU A 166 -10.20 -1.56 -2.77
CA GLU A 166 -10.64 -2.51 -3.80
C GLU A 166 -12.15 -2.45 -3.98
N MET A 167 -12.91 -2.38 -2.87
CA MET A 167 -14.37 -2.23 -2.90
C MET A 167 -14.81 -0.89 -3.53
N LEU A 168 -14.07 0.19 -3.29
CA LEU A 168 -14.33 1.50 -3.92
C LEU A 168 -14.07 1.50 -5.43
N LEU A 169 -13.03 0.81 -5.89
CA LEU A 169 -12.73 0.63 -7.31
C LEU A 169 -13.79 -0.21 -8.02
N GLU A 170 -14.30 -1.26 -7.37
CA GLU A 170 -15.36 -2.10 -7.94
C GLU A 170 -16.70 -1.36 -8.03
N LEU A 171 -17.02 -0.49 -7.06
CA LEU A 171 -18.22 0.35 -7.08
C LEU A 171 -18.15 1.44 -8.17
N ASP A 172 -17.00 2.09 -8.36
CA ASP A 172 -16.81 3.06 -9.44
C ASP A 172 -16.79 2.40 -10.84
N ASN A 173 -16.33 1.15 -10.91
CA ASN A 173 -16.41 0.36 -12.15
C ASN A 173 -17.86 -0.04 -12.49
N HIS A 174 -18.68 -0.36 -11.50
CA HIS A 174 -20.11 -0.64 -11.71
C HIS A 174 -20.92 0.62 -12.07
N ARG A 175 -20.57 1.81 -11.55
CA ARG A 175 -21.20 3.08 -11.97
C ARG A 175 -20.89 3.45 -13.42
N ASN A 176 -19.71 3.10 -13.94
CA ASN A 176 -19.35 3.34 -15.34
C ASN A 176 -20.01 2.38 -16.34
N GLN A 177 -20.62 1.28 -15.88
CA GLN A 177 -21.42 0.38 -16.73
C GLN A 177 -22.89 0.80 -16.85
N LEU A 178 -23.36 1.79 -16.07
CA LEU A 178 -24.74 2.28 -16.14
C LEU A 178 -24.93 3.51 -17.05
N ILE A 179 -23.87 3.95 -17.75
CA ILE A 179 -23.88 5.09 -18.69
C ILE A 179 -23.60 4.64 -20.15
N GLN A 180 -23.69 3.33 -20.44
CA GLN A 180 -23.80 2.81 -21.81
C GLN A 180 -25.12 2.07 -22.02
#